data_AF-A0A562IX13-F1
#
_entry.id   AF-A0A562IX13-F1
#
_cell.length_a   1.000
_cell.length_b   1.000
_cell.length_c   1.000
_cell.angle_alpha   90.00
_cell.angle_beta   90.00
_cell.angle_gamma   90.00
#
_symmetry.space_group_name_H-M   'P 1'
#
loop_
_entity.id
_entity.type
_entity.pdbx_description
1 polymer ?
#
loop_
_entity_poly.entity_id
_entity_poly.type
_entity_poly.pdbx_seq_one_letter_code
_entity_poly.pdbx_strand_id
1 'polypeptide(L)'
;MLRSWFDANTGPTRTISGTTGGGKIRSQADADRLAGKTVTSDLSVDCTCVLQEFALVHAQLTIEGGRVDVRNLLIDGKNDTEMVGVFTARGSSQVEISRVEITGHNDGIRAYASSVTGSYVYIHGVAPDNPREHHQDGIQTIGGGSAFSRSYIDMTGAHTSATLIKPDASPIPYARINQTAIMGGGYTFHVHDGPKGTPRNVDLSDNLVAPGYRNGLVSTWKLSNVSSVVLPTVARVAGSSRTVALVDGAKL
;
A
#
# COMPACT_ATOMS: atom_id res chain seq x y z
N MET A 1 15.61 -14.10 -5.56
CA MET A 1 16.08 -13.23 -6.65
C MET A 1 15.22 -11.97 -6.80
N LEU A 2 13.87 -12.03 -6.73
CA LEU A 2 13.02 -10.82 -6.74
C LEU A 2 12.98 -10.07 -5.39
N ARG A 3 12.70 -10.78 -4.28
CA ARG A 3 12.72 -10.20 -2.91
C ARG A 3 14.00 -9.42 -2.62
N SER A 4 15.13 -10.09 -2.82
CA SER A 4 16.47 -9.51 -2.68
C SER A 4 16.71 -8.25 -3.52
N TRP A 5 16.02 -8.09 -4.65
CA TRP A 5 16.11 -6.84 -5.42
C TRP A 5 15.43 -5.71 -4.67
N PHE A 6 14.22 -5.92 -4.14
CA PHE A 6 13.50 -4.90 -3.36
C PHE A 6 14.23 -4.56 -2.06
N ASP A 7 14.73 -5.57 -1.34
CA ASP A 7 15.56 -5.40 -0.15
C ASP A 7 16.75 -4.44 -0.42
N ALA A 8 17.32 -4.49 -1.63
CA ALA A 8 18.49 -3.71 -2.00
C ALA A 8 18.17 -2.38 -2.72
N ASN A 9 16.92 -2.15 -3.13
CA ASN A 9 16.54 -1.03 -4.02
C ASN A 9 15.38 -0.17 -3.50
N THR A 10 14.88 -0.48 -2.29
CA THR A 10 13.90 0.32 -1.55
C THR A 10 14.51 0.76 -0.21
N GLY A 11 13.91 1.76 0.41
CA GLY A 11 14.48 2.38 1.61
C GLY A 11 15.45 3.53 1.29
N PRO A 12 16.05 4.14 2.32
CA PRO A 12 17.05 5.19 2.14
C PRO A 12 18.25 4.71 1.34
N THR A 13 18.70 5.53 0.39
CA THR A 13 19.89 5.23 -0.44
C THR A 13 21.18 5.79 0.17
N ARG A 14 21.04 6.64 1.18
CA ARG A 14 22.14 7.25 1.92
C ARG A 14 22.13 6.76 3.37
N THR A 15 23.30 6.79 3.98
CA THR A 15 23.45 6.48 5.41
C THR A 15 22.55 7.36 6.25
N ILE A 16 21.68 6.73 7.04
CA ILE A 16 20.90 7.39 8.08
C ILE A 16 21.77 7.56 9.32
N SER A 17 21.82 8.76 9.88
CA SER A 17 22.59 9.06 11.10
C SER A 17 21.87 10.05 12.02
N GLY A 18 21.73 9.66 13.28
CA GLY A 18 21.04 10.44 14.30
C GLY A 18 19.52 10.35 14.21
N THR A 19 18.88 10.93 15.22
CA THR A 19 17.43 10.90 15.43
C THR A 19 16.86 12.31 15.39
N THR A 20 15.64 12.45 14.88
CA THR A 20 14.84 13.68 14.99
C THR A 20 13.41 13.34 15.37
N GLY A 21 12.72 14.32 15.97
CA GLY A 21 11.27 14.27 16.07
C GLY A 21 10.63 14.49 14.70
N GLY A 22 9.43 13.97 14.54
CA GLY A 22 8.50 14.29 13.45
C GLY A 22 7.68 15.54 13.74
N GLY A 23 6.43 15.54 13.30
CA GLY A 23 5.49 16.65 13.44
C GLY A 23 4.92 17.12 12.11
N LYS A 24 4.56 18.41 12.04
CA LYS A 24 3.94 18.99 10.85
C LYS A 24 4.97 19.41 9.82
N ILE A 25 4.81 18.94 8.59
CA ILE A 25 5.61 19.32 7.43
C ILE A 25 4.75 20.23 6.54
N ARG A 26 5.11 21.51 6.45
CA ARG A 26 4.34 22.53 5.72
C ARG A 26 5.12 23.17 4.58
N SER A 27 6.37 22.77 4.39
CA SER A 27 7.27 23.31 3.39
C SER A 27 8.35 22.29 3.02
N GLN A 28 9.03 22.52 1.89
CA GLN A 28 10.20 21.72 1.53
C GLN A 28 11.31 21.82 2.59
N ALA A 29 11.48 22.99 3.22
CA ALA A 29 12.48 23.16 4.27
C ALA A 29 12.21 22.30 5.51
N ASP A 30 10.94 22.04 5.84
CA ASP A 30 10.58 21.10 6.91
C ASP A 30 10.91 19.66 6.51
N ALA A 31 10.62 19.28 5.26
CA ALA A 31 10.92 17.96 4.72
C ALA A 31 12.43 17.69 4.66
N ASP A 32 13.23 18.67 4.24
CA ASP A 32 14.68 18.56 4.11
C ASP A 32 15.38 18.31 5.47
N ARG A 33 14.78 18.74 6.59
CA ARG A 33 15.31 18.46 7.94
C ARG A 33 15.22 16.98 8.33
N LEU A 34 14.33 16.22 7.71
CA LEU A 34 14.17 14.79 7.97
C LEU A 34 15.23 13.95 7.25
N ALA A 35 15.75 14.45 6.12
CA ALA A 35 16.68 13.71 5.27
C ALA A 35 17.94 13.29 6.05
N GLY A 36 18.31 12.02 5.89
CA GLY A 36 19.43 11.38 6.56
C GLY A 36 19.18 11.05 8.04
N LYS A 37 17.94 11.14 8.55
CA LYS A 37 17.59 10.92 9.96
C LYS A 37 16.67 9.72 10.17
N THR A 38 16.68 9.21 11.41
CA THR A 38 15.59 8.38 11.92
C THR A 38 14.56 9.31 12.57
N VAL A 39 13.34 9.30 12.05
CA VAL A 39 12.19 10.05 12.55
C VAL A 39 11.39 9.13 13.47
N THR A 40 11.17 9.56 14.71
CA THR A 40 10.67 8.70 15.81
C THR A 40 9.30 9.12 16.34
N SER A 41 8.63 10.04 15.65
CA SER A 41 7.26 10.44 15.97
C SER A 41 6.50 10.76 14.69
N ASP A 42 5.17 10.77 14.79
CA ASP A 42 4.26 10.91 13.66
C ASP A 42 4.54 12.13 12.78
N LEU A 43 4.28 11.97 11.48
CA LEU A 43 4.37 13.02 10.48
C LEU A 43 2.98 13.35 9.94
N SER A 44 2.67 14.65 9.86
CA SER A 44 1.49 15.18 9.18
C SER A 44 1.95 16.17 8.13
N VAL A 45 1.60 15.92 6.86
CA VAL A 45 2.17 16.63 5.71
C VAL A 45 1.08 17.37 4.96
N ASP A 46 1.28 18.66 4.77
CA ASP A 46 0.38 19.54 4.03
C ASP A 46 1.24 20.56 3.26
N CYS A 47 1.81 20.11 2.16
CA CYS A 47 2.67 20.92 1.29
C CYS A 47 2.75 20.38 -0.14
N THR A 48 3.30 21.20 -1.03
CA THR A 48 3.92 20.68 -2.26
C THR A 48 5.41 20.51 -1.99
N CYS A 49 5.86 19.27 -1.87
CA CYS A 49 7.17 18.95 -1.29
C CYS A 49 7.61 17.51 -1.62
N VAL A 50 8.88 17.24 -1.38
CA VAL A 50 9.50 15.93 -1.51
C VAL A 50 9.95 15.45 -0.13
N LEU A 51 9.41 14.32 0.31
CA LEU A 51 9.88 13.55 1.46
C LEU A 51 10.88 12.52 0.96
N GLN A 52 12.13 12.58 1.42
CA GLN A 52 13.16 11.67 0.93
C GLN A 52 14.25 11.32 1.93
N GLU A 53 14.84 10.14 1.75
CA GLU A 53 16.08 9.71 2.39
C GLU A 53 16.01 9.64 3.92
N PHE A 54 14.92 9.14 4.50
CA PHE A 54 14.82 8.96 5.96
C PHE A 54 14.12 7.67 6.34
N ALA A 55 14.31 7.25 7.58
CA ALA A 55 13.59 6.13 8.18
C ALA A 55 12.55 6.68 9.17
N LEU A 56 11.27 6.37 8.97
CA LEU A 56 10.20 6.61 9.93
C LEU A 56 10.01 5.33 10.74
N VAL A 57 10.28 5.39 12.04
CA VAL A 57 10.32 4.20 12.89
C VAL A 57 9.40 4.39 14.08
N HIS A 58 8.55 3.40 14.32
CA HIS A 58 7.52 3.41 15.37
C HIS A 58 6.63 4.66 15.31
N ALA A 59 6.29 5.08 14.09
CA ALA A 59 5.52 6.29 13.82
C ALA A 59 4.74 6.15 12.50
N GLN A 60 3.68 6.94 12.36
CA GLN A 60 2.83 6.96 11.16
C GLN A 60 3.05 8.20 10.29
N LEU A 61 2.95 8.02 8.97
CA LEU A 61 2.95 9.10 7.99
C LEU A 61 1.52 9.39 7.52
N THR A 62 1.06 10.62 7.73
CA THR A 62 -0.23 11.09 7.19
C THR A 62 -0.01 12.26 6.23
N ILE A 63 -0.44 12.09 4.98
CA ILE A 63 -0.53 13.17 3.99
C ILE A 63 -1.96 13.74 4.03
N GLU A 64 -2.09 14.96 4.52
CA GLU A 64 -3.38 15.65 4.69
C GLU A 64 -3.75 16.51 3.48
N GLY A 65 -2.75 16.99 2.72
CA GLY A 65 -2.96 17.91 1.61
C GLY A 65 -1.72 18.13 0.73
N GLY A 66 -1.95 18.78 -0.42
CA GLY A 66 -0.90 19.16 -1.37
C GLY A 66 -0.47 18.08 -2.36
N ARG A 67 0.67 18.31 -3.01
CA ARG A 67 1.29 17.37 -3.97
C ARG A 67 2.63 16.88 -3.40
N VAL A 68 2.68 15.62 -2.98
CA VAL A 68 3.82 15.07 -2.24
C VAL A 68 4.48 13.94 -3.02
N ASP A 69 5.79 14.07 -3.27
CA ASP A 69 6.65 12.97 -3.73
C ASP A 69 7.31 12.32 -2.50
N VAL A 70 7.10 11.02 -2.32
CA VAL A 70 7.64 10.23 -1.22
C VAL A 70 8.61 9.21 -1.79
N ARG A 71 9.91 9.34 -1.49
CA ARG A 71 10.90 8.47 -2.14
C ARG A 71 12.10 8.09 -1.31
N ASN A 72 12.59 6.85 -1.50
CA ASN A 72 13.75 6.32 -0.77
C ASN A 72 13.55 6.42 0.75
N LEU A 73 12.41 5.93 1.24
CA LEU A 73 12.06 5.91 2.66
C LEU A 73 11.93 4.47 3.15
N LEU A 74 12.25 4.28 4.43
CA LEU A 74 11.82 3.13 5.22
C LEU A 74 10.71 3.61 6.15
N ILE A 75 9.59 2.89 6.22
CA ILE A 75 8.55 3.07 7.22
C ILE A 75 8.43 1.74 7.98
N ASP A 76 8.81 1.73 9.25
CA ASP A 76 8.76 0.57 10.13
C ASP A 76 7.81 0.84 11.30
N GLY A 77 6.63 0.22 11.28
CA GLY A 77 5.63 0.35 12.32
C GLY A 77 5.99 -0.38 13.62
N LYS A 78 7.10 -1.13 13.65
CA LYS A 78 7.58 -1.89 14.82
C LYS A 78 6.56 -2.86 15.41
N ASN A 79 5.65 -3.37 14.58
CA ASN A 79 4.55 -4.25 14.99
C ASN A 79 3.65 -3.62 16.06
N ASP A 80 3.54 -2.29 16.09
CA ASP A 80 2.68 -1.60 17.04
C ASP A 80 1.20 -1.96 16.76
N THR A 81 0.59 -2.67 17.69
CA THR A 81 -0.81 -3.13 17.60
C THR A 81 -1.83 -1.99 17.64
N GLU A 82 -1.44 -0.83 18.14
CA GLU A 82 -2.28 0.37 18.20
C GLU A 82 -2.25 1.15 16.87
N MET A 83 -1.25 0.91 16.03
CA MET A 83 -1.11 1.56 14.73
C MET A 83 -1.94 0.85 13.67
N VAL A 84 -3.08 1.44 13.33
CA VAL A 84 -3.99 0.88 12.31
C VAL A 84 -3.33 0.88 10.93
N GLY A 85 -2.71 1.99 10.52
CA GLY A 85 -1.95 2.05 9.26
C GLY A 85 -0.76 2.99 9.32
N VAL A 86 0.37 2.54 8.76
CA VAL A 86 1.66 3.25 8.85
C VAL A 86 1.81 4.37 7.82
N PHE A 87 1.09 4.28 6.70
CA PHE A 87 1.00 5.34 5.68
C PHE A 87 -0.47 5.59 5.36
N THR A 88 -0.96 6.80 5.65
CA THR A 88 -2.28 7.26 5.19
C THR A 88 -2.19 8.50 4.31
N ALA A 89 -2.91 8.53 3.19
CA ALA A 89 -3.08 9.72 2.35
C ALA A 89 -4.56 10.09 2.25
N ARG A 90 -4.92 11.38 2.45
CA ARG A 90 -6.32 11.80 2.60
C ARG A 90 -6.67 13.07 1.83
N GLY A 91 -7.98 13.34 1.77
CA GLY A 91 -8.52 14.60 1.29
C GLY A 91 -8.17 14.86 -0.18
N SER A 92 -7.77 16.08 -0.47
CA SER A 92 -7.48 16.52 -1.84
C SER A 92 -6.06 16.17 -2.31
N SER A 93 -5.24 15.49 -1.49
CA SER A 93 -3.82 15.31 -1.79
C SER A 93 -3.57 14.48 -3.06
N GLN A 94 -2.42 14.73 -3.68
CA GLN A 94 -1.87 13.96 -4.79
C GLN A 94 -0.50 13.42 -4.36
N VAL A 95 -0.37 12.10 -4.29
CA VAL A 95 0.83 11.46 -3.74
C VAL A 95 1.46 10.57 -4.80
N GLU A 96 2.76 10.76 -5.02
CA GLU A 96 3.60 9.89 -5.84
C GLU A 96 4.61 9.20 -4.91
N ILE A 97 4.73 7.87 -5.01
CA ILE A 97 5.55 7.05 -4.12
C ILE A 97 6.59 6.30 -4.96
N SER A 98 7.87 6.34 -4.57
CA SER A 98 8.89 5.55 -5.24
C SER A 98 9.97 4.99 -4.32
N ARG A 99 10.35 3.71 -4.51
CA ARG A 99 11.44 3.08 -3.74
C ARG A 99 11.25 3.15 -2.22
N VAL A 100 10.03 2.94 -1.76
CA VAL A 100 9.68 2.97 -0.34
C VAL A 100 9.53 1.55 0.17
N GLU A 101 10.17 1.27 1.31
CA GLU A 101 9.97 0.05 2.09
C GLU A 101 8.99 0.33 3.24
N ILE A 102 8.03 -0.56 3.44
CA ILE A 102 7.03 -0.50 4.50
C ILE A 102 7.01 -1.84 5.22
N THR A 103 7.22 -1.82 6.54
CA THR A 103 7.27 -3.04 7.36
C THR A 103 6.72 -2.85 8.77
N GLY A 104 6.51 -3.97 9.46
CA GLY A 104 6.06 -4.01 10.86
C GLY A 104 4.69 -3.38 11.07
N HIS A 105 3.73 -3.63 10.17
CA HIS A 105 2.48 -2.88 10.08
C HIS A 105 1.24 -3.78 10.14
N ASN A 106 0.10 -3.22 10.55
CA ASN A 106 -1.22 -3.81 10.29
C ASN A 106 -1.66 -3.46 8.86
N ASP A 107 -2.03 -2.21 8.60
CA ASP A 107 -2.22 -1.72 7.24
C ASP A 107 -0.96 -1.01 6.71
N GLY A 108 -0.53 -1.35 5.50
CA GLY A 108 0.63 -0.73 4.85
C GLY A 108 0.30 0.69 4.37
N ILE A 109 -0.49 0.79 3.30
CA ILE A 109 -0.94 2.06 2.71
C ILE A 109 -2.46 2.17 2.73
N ARG A 110 -2.98 3.28 3.24
CA ARG A 110 -4.41 3.63 3.21
C ARG A 110 -4.66 4.85 2.33
N ALA A 111 -5.24 4.62 1.16
CA ALA A 111 -5.52 5.64 0.15
C ALA A 111 -6.97 6.15 0.24
N TYR A 112 -7.13 7.34 0.82
CA TYR A 112 -8.36 8.13 0.84
C TYR A 112 -8.28 9.37 -0.07
N ALA A 113 -7.08 9.71 -0.52
CA ALA A 113 -6.76 10.93 -1.24
C ALA A 113 -7.32 10.95 -2.68
N SER A 114 -7.32 12.13 -3.32
CA SER A 114 -7.65 12.27 -4.75
C SER A 114 -6.88 11.29 -5.63
N SER A 115 -5.57 11.12 -5.38
CA SER A 115 -4.70 10.21 -6.12
C SER A 115 -3.52 9.74 -5.27
N VAL A 116 -3.27 8.44 -5.25
CA VAL A 116 -2.04 7.82 -4.72
C VAL A 116 -1.45 6.90 -5.77
N THR A 117 -0.27 7.25 -6.29
CA THR A 117 0.43 6.44 -7.27
C THR A 117 1.77 5.97 -6.73
N GLY A 118 2.17 4.74 -7.06
CA GLY A 118 3.38 4.14 -6.52
C GLY A 118 4.13 3.28 -7.53
N SER A 119 5.45 3.31 -7.44
CA SER A 119 6.33 2.38 -8.14
C SER A 119 7.47 1.91 -7.25
N TYR A 120 7.91 0.66 -7.39
CA TYR A 120 8.99 0.11 -6.56
C TYR A 120 8.69 0.24 -5.06
N VAL A 121 7.45 -0.04 -4.65
CA VAL A 121 7.06 -0.08 -3.24
C VAL A 121 7.24 -1.50 -2.74
N TYR A 122 7.89 -1.67 -1.59
CA TYR A 122 8.05 -2.96 -0.93
C TYR A 122 7.28 -2.98 0.38
N ILE A 123 6.20 -3.76 0.44
CA ILE A 123 5.34 -3.90 1.63
C ILE A 123 5.49 -5.33 2.14
N HIS A 124 5.96 -5.51 3.37
CA HIS A 124 6.21 -6.84 3.94
C HIS A 124 6.26 -6.80 5.47
N GLY A 125 6.39 -7.96 6.11
CA GLY A 125 6.59 -8.01 7.57
C GLY A 125 5.35 -7.52 8.31
N VAL A 126 4.20 -8.10 7.98
CA VAL A 126 2.92 -7.82 8.65
C VAL A 126 3.05 -8.06 10.15
N ALA A 127 2.46 -7.18 10.95
CA ALA A 127 2.41 -7.33 12.39
C ALA A 127 1.72 -8.66 12.77
N PRO A 128 2.35 -9.50 13.62
CA PRO A 128 1.80 -10.81 13.96
C PRO A 128 0.54 -10.70 14.83
N ASP A 129 0.49 -9.70 15.70
CA ASP A 129 -0.63 -9.46 16.60
C ASP A 129 -1.59 -8.43 16.02
N ASN A 130 -2.88 -8.78 16.00
CA ASN A 130 -3.97 -7.90 15.59
C ASN A 130 -5.12 -7.99 16.61
N PRO A 131 -4.91 -7.47 17.84
CA PRO A 131 -5.81 -7.69 18.97
C PRO A 131 -7.20 -7.05 18.80
N ARG A 132 -7.35 -6.14 17.84
CA ARG A 132 -8.61 -5.45 17.54
C ARG A 132 -9.31 -5.98 16.30
N GLU A 133 -8.82 -7.10 15.74
CA GLU A 133 -9.29 -7.65 14.47
C GLU A 133 -9.38 -6.57 13.38
N HIS A 134 -8.42 -5.64 13.39
CA HIS A 134 -8.32 -4.63 12.36
C HIS A 134 -8.10 -5.29 11.01
N HIS A 135 -8.26 -4.50 9.96
CA HIS A 135 -7.73 -4.92 8.69
C HIS A 135 -6.20 -5.04 8.80
N GLN A 136 -5.67 -5.94 7.99
CA GLN A 136 -4.25 -6.08 7.72
C GLN A 136 -4.09 -6.10 6.21
N ASP A 137 -4.25 -4.92 5.61
CA ASP A 137 -4.21 -4.73 4.17
C ASP A 137 -2.85 -4.17 3.74
N GLY A 138 -2.23 -4.75 2.71
CA GLY A 138 -0.99 -4.18 2.15
C GLY A 138 -1.28 -2.80 1.55
N ILE A 139 -2.26 -2.75 0.66
CA ILE A 139 -2.78 -1.51 0.08
C ILE A 139 -4.31 -1.49 0.20
N GLN A 140 -4.83 -0.47 0.86
CA GLN A 140 -6.26 -0.23 1.02
C GLN A 140 -6.68 1.01 0.20
N THR A 141 -7.45 0.80 -0.86
CA THR A 141 -8.06 1.87 -1.66
C THR A 141 -9.49 2.11 -1.20
N ILE A 142 -9.72 3.25 -0.57
CA ILE A 142 -10.94 3.55 0.20
C ILE A 142 -11.73 4.71 -0.42
N GLY A 143 -11.03 5.53 -1.20
CA GLY A 143 -11.59 6.65 -1.93
C GLY A 143 -10.56 7.22 -2.92
N GLY A 144 -11.04 7.92 -3.93
CA GLY A 144 -10.19 8.49 -4.97
C GLY A 144 -9.46 7.46 -5.82
N GLY A 145 -8.43 7.90 -6.53
CA GLY A 145 -7.66 7.08 -7.46
C GLY A 145 -6.44 6.42 -6.82
N SER A 146 -6.18 5.15 -7.15
CA SER A 146 -4.93 4.48 -6.76
C SER A 146 -4.28 3.73 -7.92
N ALA A 147 -2.96 3.79 -8.02
CA ALA A 147 -2.22 3.01 -9.02
C ALA A 147 -0.84 2.60 -8.51
N PHE A 148 -0.58 1.30 -8.38
CA PHE A 148 0.73 0.77 -8.00
C PHE A 148 1.28 -0.15 -9.06
N SER A 149 2.55 0.03 -9.37
CA SER A 149 3.24 -0.77 -10.39
C SER A 149 4.61 -1.22 -9.92
N ARG A 150 5.15 -2.30 -10.52
CA ARG A 150 6.55 -2.72 -10.30
C ARG A 150 6.92 -2.80 -8.82
N SER A 151 5.98 -3.28 -8.01
CA SER A 151 6.09 -3.30 -6.56
C SER A 151 6.15 -4.75 -6.06
N TYR A 152 6.45 -4.94 -4.78
CA TYR A 152 6.37 -6.23 -4.13
C TYR A 152 5.58 -6.11 -2.84
N ILE A 153 4.48 -6.87 -2.76
CA ILE A 153 3.56 -6.85 -1.63
C ILE A 153 3.50 -8.28 -1.08
N ASP A 154 4.03 -8.48 0.12
CA ASP A 154 4.01 -9.74 0.84
C ASP A 154 3.19 -9.58 2.12
N MET A 155 1.92 -9.98 2.04
CA MET A 155 0.99 -10.00 3.15
C MET A 155 0.77 -11.43 3.67
N THR A 156 1.76 -12.31 3.56
CA THR A 156 1.63 -13.70 4.03
C THR A 156 1.32 -13.72 5.53
N GLY A 157 0.28 -14.47 5.91
CA GLY A 157 -0.19 -14.53 7.30
C GLY A 157 -1.13 -13.40 7.72
N ALA A 158 -1.34 -12.38 6.89
CA ALA A 158 -2.25 -11.29 7.20
C ALA A 158 -3.72 -11.75 7.24
N HIS A 159 -4.52 -11.09 8.07
CA HIS A 159 -5.92 -11.44 8.26
C HIS A 159 -6.81 -11.12 7.03
N THR A 160 -6.56 -10.01 6.34
CA THR A 160 -7.48 -9.48 5.31
C THR A 160 -6.94 -9.58 3.89
N SER A 161 -6.01 -8.74 3.44
CA SER A 161 -5.63 -8.79 2.03
C SER A 161 -4.28 -8.22 1.64
N ALA A 162 -3.75 -8.64 0.48
CA ALA A 162 -2.65 -7.92 -0.13
C ALA A 162 -3.10 -6.58 -0.72
N THR A 163 -4.29 -6.56 -1.33
CA THR A 163 -5.00 -5.32 -1.67
C THR A 163 -6.50 -5.42 -1.42
N LEU A 164 -7.03 -4.39 -0.76
CA LEU A 164 -8.45 -4.15 -0.56
C LEU A 164 -8.89 -2.91 -1.33
N ILE A 165 -9.93 -3.05 -2.15
CA ILE A 165 -10.54 -1.95 -2.91
C ILE A 165 -12.02 -1.88 -2.53
N LYS A 166 -12.40 -0.84 -1.78
CA LYS A 166 -13.75 -0.66 -1.25
C LYS A 166 -14.06 0.83 -1.01
N PRO A 167 -15.05 1.42 -1.70
CA PRO A 167 -15.30 2.86 -1.66
C PRO A 167 -16.12 3.25 -0.42
N ASP A 168 -15.47 3.25 0.75
CA ASP A 168 -16.10 3.64 2.02
C ASP A 168 -16.10 5.15 2.25
N ALA A 169 -15.05 5.85 1.81
CA ALA A 169 -14.88 7.27 2.08
C ALA A 169 -15.37 8.15 0.94
N SER A 170 -15.03 7.81 -0.30
CA SER A 170 -15.44 8.52 -1.51
C SER A 170 -15.49 7.57 -2.71
N PRO A 171 -16.09 7.97 -3.84
CA PRO A 171 -16.05 7.16 -5.06
C PRO A 171 -14.62 6.81 -5.49
N ILE A 172 -14.41 5.59 -5.95
CA ILE A 172 -13.14 5.11 -6.52
C ILE A 172 -13.27 5.13 -8.06
N PRO A 173 -12.75 6.15 -8.77
CA PRO A 173 -12.83 6.22 -10.22
C PRO A 173 -11.90 5.23 -10.94
N TYR A 174 -10.81 4.81 -10.28
CA TYR A 174 -9.88 3.79 -10.77
C TYR A 174 -9.07 3.21 -9.61
N ALA A 175 -8.70 1.94 -9.72
CA ALA A 175 -7.76 1.28 -8.83
C ALA A 175 -6.90 0.31 -9.64
N ARG A 176 -5.58 0.52 -9.70
CA ARG A 176 -4.69 -0.27 -10.55
C ARG A 176 -3.57 -0.87 -9.74
N ILE A 177 -3.38 -2.18 -9.83
CA ILE A 177 -2.19 -2.85 -9.32
C ILE A 177 -1.67 -3.69 -10.48
N ASN A 178 -0.51 -3.34 -11.04
CA ASN A 178 0.01 -4.06 -12.20
C ASN A 178 1.51 -4.30 -12.13
N GLN A 179 2.03 -5.25 -12.92
CA GLN A 179 3.47 -5.54 -12.99
C GLN A 179 4.10 -5.77 -11.59
N THR A 180 3.31 -6.24 -10.63
CA THR A 180 3.66 -6.30 -9.21
C THR A 180 3.71 -7.76 -8.79
N ALA A 181 4.69 -8.10 -7.94
CA ALA A 181 4.68 -9.38 -7.26
C ALA A 181 3.81 -9.28 -6.01
N ILE A 182 2.84 -10.16 -5.86
CA ILE A 182 1.86 -10.08 -4.78
C ILE A 182 1.67 -11.46 -4.18
N MET A 183 1.75 -11.50 -2.85
CA MET A 183 1.67 -12.71 -2.07
C MET A 183 0.83 -12.45 -0.83
N GLY A 184 0.05 -13.43 -0.41
CA GLY A 184 -0.54 -13.41 0.92
C GLY A 184 -1.92 -12.76 1.05
N GLY A 185 -2.32 -12.56 2.31
CA GLY A 185 -3.61 -12.03 2.76
C GLY A 185 -4.58 -13.08 3.30
N GLY A 186 -5.72 -12.62 3.83
CA GLY A 186 -6.93 -13.44 3.79
C GLY A 186 -7.29 -13.74 2.32
N TYR A 187 -7.26 -12.69 1.50
CA TYR A 187 -7.32 -12.73 0.04
C TYR A 187 -6.17 -11.96 -0.59
N THR A 188 -5.62 -12.40 -1.73
CA THR A 188 -4.61 -11.57 -2.41
C THR A 188 -5.25 -10.29 -2.97
N PHE A 189 -6.36 -10.43 -3.70
CA PHE A 189 -7.16 -9.30 -4.16
C PHE A 189 -8.54 -9.37 -3.53
N HIS A 190 -8.97 -8.29 -2.89
CA HIS A 190 -10.29 -8.18 -2.28
C HIS A 190 -11.01 -6.93 -2.79
N VAL A 191 -12.08 -7.11 -3.55
CA VAL A 191 -12.81 -6.00 -4.20
C VAL A 191 -14.28 -6.11 -3.91
N HIS A 192 -14.90 -5.05 -3.38
CA HIS A 192 -16.34 -5.06 -3.15
C HIS A 192 -16.95 -3.66 -3.08
N ASP A 193 -18.28 -3.63 -3.13
CA ASP A 193 -19.04 -2.40 -2.94
C ASP A 193 -18.85 -1.82 -1.52
N GLY A 194 -19.03 -0.51 -1.45
CA GLY A 194 -19.07 0.27 -0.21
C GLY A 194 -20.21 1.28 -0.23
N PRO A 195 -20.39 2.05 0.86
CA PRO A 195 -21.37 3.13 0.97
C PRO A 195 -21.30 4.19 -0.14
N LYS A 196 -20.19 4.27 -0.90
CA LYS A 196 -20.01 5.22 -2.02
C LYS A 196 -20.11 4.56 -3.41
N GLY A 197 -20.67 3.35 -3.47
CA GLY A 197 -21.01 2.64 -4.70
C GLY A 197 -20.05 1.51 -5.05
N THR A 198 -19.98 1.18 -6.34
CA THR A 198 -19.04 0.18 -6.88
C THR A 198 -17.74 0.85 -7.35
N PRO A 199 -16.56 0.29 -7.05
CA PRO A 199 -15.30 0.72 -7.68
C PRO A 199 -15.39 0.70 -9.20
N ARG A 200 -14.79 1.69 -9.86
CA ARG A 200 -14.73 1.74 -11.33
C ARG A 200 -13.30 1.52 -11.82
N ASN A 201 -13.13 1.02 -13.04
CA ASN A 201 -11.84 0.89 -13.73
C ASN A 201 -10.77 0.19 -12.85
N VAL A 202 -11.15 -0.90 -12.21
CA VAL A 202 -10.22 -1.75 -11.45
C VAL A 202 -9.38 -2.54 -12.44
N ASP A 203 -8.05 -2.50 -12.31
CA ASP A 203 -7.11 -3.22 -13.16
C ASP A 203 -6.05 -3.92 -12.29
N LEU A 204 -6.03 -5.25 -12.33
CA LEU A 204 -5.15 -6.11 -11.54
C LEU A 204 -4.20 -6.94 -12.44
N SER A 205 -3.90 -6.43 -13.64
CA SER A 205 -3.25 -7.19 -14.72
C SER A 205 -1.74 -7.33 -14.52
N ASP A 206 -1.13 -8.27 -15.24
CA ASP A 206 0.33 -8.44 -15.30
C ASP A 206 1.03 -8.64 -13.94
N ASN A 207 0.30 -9.11 -12.94
CA ASN A 207 0.86 -9.43 -11.63
C ASN A 207 1.42 -10.85 -11.59
N LEU A 208 2.49 -11.00 -10.81
CA LEU A 208 3.03 -12.28 -10.42
C LEU A 208 2.46 -12.65 -9.05
N VAL A 209 1.61 -13.67 -8.99
CA VAL A 209 0.95 -14.09 -7.75
C VAL A 209 1.58 -15.37 -7.19
N ALA A 210 1.65 -15.46 -5.87
CA ALA A 210 2.15 -16.64 -5.18
C ALA A 210 1.21 -17.07 -4.04
N PRO A 211 1.22 -18.36 -3.64
CA PRO A 211 0.50 -18.82 -2.45
C PRO A 211 0.93 -18.06 -1.20
N GLY A 212 0.08 -18.08 -0.18
CA GLY A 212 0.27 -17.33 1.07
C GLY A 212 -1.05 -16.77 1.61
N TYR A 213 -2.12 -16.83 0.79
CA TYR A 213 -3.45 -16.43 1.19
C TYR A 213 -4.16 -17.51 2.03
N ARG A 214 -5.03 -17.11 2.97
CA ARG A 214 -5.83 -18.04 3.78
C ARG A 214 -7.10 -18.52 3.08
N ASN A 215 -7.82 -17.62 2.42
CA ASN A 215 -9.17 -17.88 1.92
C ASN A 215 -9.20 -18.08 0.40
N GLY A 216 -8.49 -17.24 -0.37
CA GLY A 216 -8.43 -17.35 -1.82
C GLY A 216 -7.52 -16.29 -2.47
N LEU A 217 -7.25 -16.45 -3.76
CA LEU A 217 -6.52 -15.46 -4.55
C LEU A 217 -7.35 -14.20 -4.76
N VAL A 218 -8.64 -14.36 -5.05
CA VAL A 218 -9.56 -13.25 -5.33
C VAL A 218 -10.85 -13.44 -4.54
N SER A 219 -11.35 -12.35 -3.97
CA SER A 219 -12.72 -12.23 -3.48
C SER A 219 -13.36 -11.01 -4.14
N THR A 220 -14.48 -11.24 -4.83
CA THR A 220 -15.34 -10.17 -5.32
C THR A 220 -16.77 -10.38 -4.85
N TRP A 221 -17.27 -9.46 -4.03
CA TRP A 221 -18.55 -9.65 -3.35
C TRP A 221 -19.42 -8.38 -3.41
N LYS A 222 -20.75 -8.54 -3.43
CA LYS A 222 -21.75 -7.45 -3.45
C LYS A 222 -21.55 -6.41 -4.55
N LEU A 223 -20.91 -6.73 -5.66
CA LEU A 223 -20.76 -5.77 -6.78
C LEU A 223 -22.13 -5.48 -7.42
N SER A 224 -22.72 -4.32 -7.12
CA SER A 224 -24.02 -3.92 -7.68
C SER A 224 -23.96 -3.63 -9.18
N ASN A 225 -22.75 -3.39 -9.73
CA ASN A 225 -22.53 -3.29 -11.17
C ASN A 225 -21.22 -3.96 -11.62
N VAL A 226 -21.27 -5.26 -11.92
CA VAL A 226 -20.13 -6.07 -12.36
C VAL A 226 -19.44 -5.49 -13.61
N SER A 227 -20.17 -4.81 -14.51
CA SER A 227 -19.59 -4.21 -15.72
C SER A 227 -18.66 -3.02 -15.44
N SER A 228 -18.74 -2.42 -14.25
CA SER A 228 -17.87 -1.32 -13.83
C SER A 228 -16.52 -1.79 -13.25
N VAL A 229 -16.41 -3.09 -12.94
CA VAL A 229 -15.19 -3.74 -12.45
C VAL A 229 -14.67 -4.67 -13.55
N VAL A 230 -13.72 -4.18 -14.35
CA VAL A 230 -13.05 -4.99 -15.37
C VAL A 230 -11.87 -5.71 -14.72
N LEU A 231 -12.12 -6.80 -13.99
CA LEU A 231 -11.02 -7.64 -13.54
C LEU A 231 -10.27 -8.16 -14.77
N PRO A 232 -8.93 -8.10 -14.80
CA PRO A 232 -8.18 -8.73 -15.86
C PRO A 232 -8.46 -10.22 -15.88
N THR A 233 -8.46 -10.78 -17.07
CA THR A 233 -8.85 -12.16 -17.32
C THR A 233 -7.94 -13.17 -16.63
N VAL A 234 -6.66 -12.82 -16.34
CA VAL A 234 -5.70 -13.73 -15.69
C VAL A 234 -4.56 -13.02 -14.91
N ALA A 235 -4.01 -13.70 -13.90
CA ALA A 235 -2.70 -13.41 -13.29
C ALA A 235 -1.70 -14.55 -13.55
N ARG A 236 -0.39 -14.26 -13.55
CA ARG A 236 0.67 -15.27 -13.72
C ARG A 236 1.11 -15.83 -12.37
N VAL A 237 1.36 -17.13 -12.29
CA VAL A 237 1.77 -17.80 -11.05
C VAL A 237 3.29 -17.83 -10.91
N ALA A 238 3.81 -17.33 -9.78
CA ALA A 238 5.23 -17.29 -9.46
C ALA A 238 5.90 -18.66 -9.61
N GLY A 239 7.05 -18.67 -10.29
CA GLY A 239 7.82 -19.90 -10.53
C GLY A 239 7.20 -20.86 -11.57
N SER A 240 6.20 -20.42 -12.33
CA SER A 240 5.58 -21.25 -13.39
C SER A 240 5.17 -20.42 -14.62
N SER A 241 4.83 -21.11 -15.70
CA SER A 241 4.17 -20.51 -16.88
C SER A 241 2.64 -20.49 -16.76
N ARG A 242 2.07 -20.98 -15.66
CA ARG A 242 0.61 -21.06 -15.46
C ARG A 242 0.01 -19.66 -15.30
N THR A 243 -1.18 -19.50 -15.83
CA THR A 243 -2.06 -18.36 -15.58
C THR A 243 -3.31 -18.82 -14.83
N VAL A 244 -3.88 -17.95 -14.00
CA VAL A 244 -5.11 -18.20 -13.24
C VAL A 244 -6.09 -17.08 -13.50
N ALA A 245 -7.33 -17.42 -13.81
CA ALA A 245 -8.38 -16.43 -13.99
C ALA A 245 -8.71 -15.72 -12.66
N LEU A 246 -8.78 -14.40 -12.69
CA LEU A 246 -9.14 -13.59 -11.52
C LEU A 246 -10.66 -13.51 -11.40
N VAL A 247 -11.26 -14.61 -10.96
CA VAL A 247 -12.69 -14.73 -10.66
C VAL A 247 -12.90 -14.93 -9.16
N ASP A 248 -14.11 -14.64 -8.66
CA ASP A 248 -14.43 -14.83 -7.25
C ASP A 248 -14.10 -16.25 -6.77
N GLY A 249 -13.40 -16.36 -5.64
CA GLY A 249 -13.00 -17.64 -5.07
C GLY A 249 -11.83 -18.35 -5.78
N ALA A 250 -11.16 -17.72 -6.74
CA ALA A 250 -10.00 -18.30 -7.42
C ALA A 250 -8.91 -18.77 -6.45
N LYS A 251 -8.20 -19.86 -6.78
CA LYS A 251 -7.08 -20.44 -6.03
C LYS A 251 -6.00 -20.98 -7.00
N LEU A 252 -4.75 -20.98 -6.56
CA LEU A 252 -3.56 -21.49 -7.27
C LEU A 252 -3.40 -23.01 -7.14
#